data_AF-S3CTD8-F1
#
_entry.id   AF-S3CTD8-F1
#
_cell.length_a   1.000
_cell.length_b   1.000
_cell.length_c   1.000
_cell.angle_alpha   90.00
_cell.angle_beta   90.00
_cell.angle_gamma   90.00
#
_symmetry.space_group_name_H-M   'P 1'
#
loop_
_entity.id
_entity.type
_entity.pdbx_description
1 polymer ?
#
loop_
_entity_poly.entity_id
_entity_poly.type
_entity_poly.pdbx_seq_one_letter_code
_entity_poly.pdbx_strand_id
1 'polypeptide(L)'
;MEAVTLADYQRGALRAGFRAAVARGDARPLLFPACIVPSFVLPAVFLTVAGRYAFLKPLRYPLAVLITAFNLNLFRTGSTPITSSINMASAYGAGLAWGWGTLWVFVVLVWIDPWDGERVKRRARAKGSPPVTMTEADAIDEDVAQCLRAGQEYYWQSFPVDGSFWSRLDWSWDLCLAWRGVGWSWSKSPIPHFAPPKNPHTEELVQLSSNPEVTYQGYRRHRTRSAFLRNRLFAFATAYIILDICSVLMTHDPHFILGPPPSFIKGVSSWSEQISLYPGGIHPPPVALFEIPPYLQNLYTRHPNILSLFRSILGLAGVLAALHMFLSFDQFVRVYFGPLLFPASSTSSMATAIQLWNYPTIFGSVTLILDHGLAGFWGGWWHQTFRMAFVEPTAWLVDHGFLPGPLPSQSKKNTKHTQPATDKNTKDKSETGRKERESLPRITRLVGLIIAFTQSALLHAAGSATSLPDHAYWHMPFLFFLLAGVGVVIQTGLQMAILNRLPRPIRRAGNLMFALGWLHATQWLFIDDLARSGIWLFEPVPFSFVRFLKGLFSSGSNSIISPAGSSRAGHAAWRWYRDDFPFWHTGQTWYETGLAV
;
A
#
# COMPACT_ATOMS: atom_id res chain seq x y z
N MET A 1 -36.92 -5.71 5.37
CA MET A 1 -35.70 -5.70 6.22
C MET A 1 -36.03 -4.92 7.48
N GLU A 2 -36.06 -5.54 8.67
CA GLU A 2 -36.10 -4.80 9.94
C GLU A 2 -34.67 -4.30 10.21
N ALA A 3 -34.33 -3.11 9.72
CA ALA A 3 -33.03 -2.48 9.95
C ALA A 3 -33.12 -1.52 11.14
N VAL A 4 -32.10 -1.54 12.00
CA VAL A 4 -32.03 -0.68 13.19
C VAL A 4 -31.42 0.69 12.84
N THR A 5 -30.49 0.71 11.89
CA THR A 5 -29.82 1.93 11.42
C THR A 5 -29.80 1.99 9.89
N LEU A 6 -29.59 3.19 9.33
CA LEU A 6 -29.38 3.36 7.89
C LEU A 6 -28.18 2.55 7.37
N ALA A 7 -27.11 2.45 8.17
CA ALA A 7 -25.94 1.66 7.82
C ALA A 7 -26.27 0.15 7.73
N ASP A 8 -27.05 -0.40 8.67
CA ASP A 8 -27.49 -1.80 8.61
C ASP A 8 -28.37 -2.06 7.38
N TYR A 9 -29.30 -1.13 7.10
CA TYR A 9 -30.15 -1.21 5.92
C TYR A 9 -29.29 -1.27 4.65
N GLN A 10 -28.33 -0.34 4.51
CA GLN A 10 -27.49 -0.27 3.31
C GLN A 10 -26.58 -1.48 3.19
N ARG A 11 -26.00 -2.00 4.29
CA ARG A 11 -25.26 -3.26 4.26
C ARG A 11 -26.13 -4.41 3.77
N GLY A 12 -27.35 -4.53 4.29
CA GLY A 12 -28.32 -5.54 3.87
C GLY A 12 -28.63 -5.44 2.37
N ALA A 13 -28.89 -4.23 1.88
CA ALA A 13 -29.15 -3.95 0.47
C ALA A 13 -27.96 -4.37 -0.42
N LEU A 14 -26.74 -3.94 -0.10
CA LEU A 14 -25.54 -4.28 -0.87
C LEU A 14 -25.26 -5.79 -0.90
N ARG A 15 -25.38 -6.47 0.25
CA ARG A 15 -25.19 -7.93 0.33
C ARG A 15 -26.27 -8.69 -0.46
N ALA A 16 -27.52 -8.25 -0.40
CA ALA A 16 -28.61 -8.81 -1.20
C ALA A 16 -28.40 -8.57 -2.70
N GLY A 17 -28.00 -7.35 -3.08
CA GLY A 17 -27.65 -6.97 -4.43
C GLY A 17 -26.52 -7.83 -5.01
N PHE A 18 -25.46 -8.08 -4.23
CA PHE A 18 -24.39 -9.00 -4.63
C PHE A 18 -24.91 -10.41 -4.90
N ARG A 19 -25.65 -11.00 -3.95
CA ARG A 19 -26.20 -12.36 -4.09
C ARG A 19 -27.11 -12.46 -5.32
N ALA A 20 -27.93 -11.45 -5.57
CA ALA A 20 -28.79 -11.39 -6.75
C ALA A 20 -27.98 -11.26 -8.04
N ALA A 21 -26.91 -10.45 -8.07
CA ALA A 21 -26.04 -10.31 -9.22
C ALA A 21 -25.28 -11.62 -9.53
N VAL A 22 -24.81 -12.33 -8.50
CA VAL A 22 -24.20 -13.66 -8.66
C VAL A 22 -25.21 -14.68 -9.19
N ALA A 23 -26.43 -14.69 -8.65
CA ALA A 23 -27.49 -15.59 -9.10
C ALA A 23 -27.91 -15.36 -10.56
N ARG A 24 -27.86 -14.11 -11.05
CA ARG A 24 -28.13 -13.76 -12.45
C ARG A 24 -26.95 -13.99 -13.39
N GLY A 25 -25.75 -14.23 -12.86
CA GLY A 25 -24.53 -14.30 -13.64
C GLY A 25 -23.96 -12.94 -14.07
N ASP A 26 -24.41 -11.84 -13.46
CA ASP A 26 -23.88 -10.48 -13.68
C ASP A 26 -22.59 -10.22 -12.89
N ALA A 27 -22.37 -10.98 -11.82
CA ALA A 27 -21.21 -10.89 -10.94
C ALA A 27 -20.64 -12.27 -10.60
N ARG A 28 -19.35 -12.33 -10.30
CA ARG A 28 -18.66 -13.51 -9.75
C ARG A 28 -17.96 -13.17 -8.44
N PRO A 29 -17.88 -14.11 -7.50
CA PRO A 29 -17.22 -13.86 -6.22
C PRO A 29 -15.71 -13.73 -6.37
N LEU A 30 -15.11 -12.94 -5.49
CA LEU A 30 -13.67 -12.75 -5.38
C LEU A 30 -13.02 -14.02 -4.84
N LEU A 31 -12.33 -14.76 -5.71
CA LEU A 31 -11.60 -15.98 -5.32
C LEU A 31 -10.14 -15.66 -4.96
N PHE A 32 -9.67 -16.15 -3.82
CA PHE A 32 -8.25 -15.99 -3.43
C PHE A 32 -7.27 -16.51 -4.49
N PRO A 33 -7.47 -17.69 -5.12
CA PRO A 33 -6.59 -18.16 -6.19
C PRO A 33 -6.49 -17.20 -7.37
N ALA A 34 -7.59 -16.53 -7.74
CA ALA A 34 -7.60 -15.58 -8.86
C ALA A 34 -6.76 -14.33 -8.57
N CYS A 35 -6.60 -13.94 -7.30
CA CYS A 35 -5.72 -12.84 -6.90
C CYS A 35 -4.24 -13.25 -6.86
N ILE A 36 -3.95 -14.51 -6.51
CA ILE A 36 -2.59 -14.95 -6.20
C ILE A 36 -1.89 -15.60 -7.41
N VAL A 37 -2.59 -16.49 -8.10
CA VAL A 37 -1.97 -17.36 -9.12
C VAL A 37 -1.47 -16.56 -10.32
N PRO A 38 -2.28 -15.71 -10.99
CA PRO A 38 -1.82 -14.99 -12.18
C PRO A 38 -0.72 -13.97 -11.87
N SER A 39 -0.83 -13.27 -10.75
CA SER A 39 0.04 -12.13 -10.44
C SER A 39 1.33 -12.50 -9.71
N PHE A 40 1.41 -13.68 -9.06
CA PHE A 40 2.59 -14.08 -8.29
C PHE A 40 3.09 -15.48 -8.63
N VAL A 41 2.21 -16.49 -8.64
CA VAL A 41 2.64 -17.89 -8.87
C VAL A 41 3.13 -18.08 -10.30
N LEU A 42 2.37 -17.60 -11.28
CA LEU A 42 2.67 -17.79 -12.69
C LEU A 42 3.99 -17.07 -13.09
N PRO A 43 4.23 -15.79 -12.73
CA PRO A 43 5.54 -15.17 -12.91
C PRO A 43 6.68 -15.93 -12.22
N ALA A 44 6.50 -16.37 -10.96
CA ALA A 44 7.54 -17.08 -10.23
C ALA A 44 7.93 -18.40 -10.91
N VAL A 45 6.94 -19.20 -11.32
CA VAL A 45 7.16 -20.47 -12.04
C VAL A 45 7.79 -20.21 -13.41
N PHE A 46 7.31 -19.21 -14.14
CA PHE A 46 7.89 -18.83 -15.42
C PHE A 46 9.37 -18.45 -15.29
N LEU A 47 9.71 -17.53 -14.37
CA LEU A 47 11.09 -17.09 -14.15
C LEU A 47 12.02 -18.24 -13.74
N THR A 48 11.49 -19.19 -12.96
CA THR A 48 12.19 -20.40 -12.52
C THR A 48 12.63 -21.27 -13.70
N VAL A 49 11.77 -21.42 -14.71
CA VAL A 49 12.03 -22.25 -15.90
C VAL A 49 12.83 -21.45 -16.92
N ALA A 50 12.38 -20.24 -17.28
CA ALA A 50 12.99 -19.41 -18.30
C ALA A 50 14.39 -18.91 -17.92
N GLY A 51 14.68 -18.75 -16.62
CA GLY A 51 16.03 -18.37 -16.17
C GLY A 51 17.11 -19.40 -16.49
N ARG A 52 16.75 -20.67 -16.68
CA ARG A 52 17.67 -21.73 -17.13
C ARG A 52 17.87 -21.75 -18.64
N TYR A 53 16.87 -21.32 -19.41
CA TYR A 53 16.83 -21.48 -20.86
C TYR A 53 16.68 -20.12 -21.55
N ALA A 54 17.79 -19.61 -22.10
CA ALA A 54 17.86 -18.27 -22.68
C ALA A 54 16.77 -18.00 -23.75
N PHE A 55 16.41 -19.00 -24.56
CA PHE A 55 15.38 -18.87 -25.59
C PHE A 55 13.96 -18.64 -25.06
N LEU A 56 13.69 -18.98 -23.79
CA LEU A 56 12.39 -18.74 -23.14
C LEU A 56 12.28 -17.33 -22.55
N LYS A 57 13.40 -16.65 -22.27
CA LYS A 57 13.41 -15.33 -21.62
C LYS A 57 12.53 -14.29 -22.33
N PRO A 58 12.49 -14.20 -23.68
CA PRO A 58 11.61 -13.27 -24.38
C PRO A 58 10.11 -13.52 -24.15
N LEU A 59 9.70 -14.74 -23.75
CA LEU A 59 8.30 -15.05 -23.47
C LEU A 59 7.74 -14.34 -22.23
N ARG A 60 8.58 -13.63 -21.46
CA ARG A 60 8.14 -12.79 -20.35
C ARG A 60 7.18 -11.68 -20.77
N TYR A 61 7.38 -11.11 -21.97
CA TYR A 61 6.53 -10.04 -22.49
C TYR A 61 5.12 -10.52 -22.87
N PRO A 62 4.94 -11.57 -23.70
CA PRO A 62 3.61 -12.11 -23.96
C PRO A 62 2.95 -12.66 -22.68
N LEU A 63 3.73 -13.19 -21.72
CA LEU A 63 3.19 -13.58 -20.42
C LEU A 63 2.62 -12.37 -19.64
N ALA A 64 3.34 -11.25 -19.59
CA ALA A 64 2.85 -10.03 -18.96
C ALA A 64 1.56 -9.52 -19.62
N VAL A 65 1.48 -9.58 -20.95
CA VAL A 65 0.26 -9.23 -21.71
C VAL A 65 -0.89 -10.17 -21.38
N LEU A 66 -0.65 -11.49 -21.31
CA LEU A 66 -1.66 -12.49 -20.96
C LEU A 66 -2.22 -12.27 -19.55
N ILE A 67 -1.34 -12.05 -18.57
CA ILE A 67 -1.76 -11.79 -17.18
C ILE A 67 -2.54 -10.47 -17.10
N THR A 68 -2.13 -9.45 -17.86
CA THR A 68 -2.86 -8.18 -17.94
C THR A 68 -4.25 -8.38 -18.54
N ALA A 69 -4.37 -9.13 -19.64
CA ALA A 69 -5.66 -9.46 -20.25
C ALA A 69 -6.55 -10.25 -19.28
N PHE A 70 -5.97 -11.19 -18.52
CA PHE A 70 -6.68 -11.91 -17.47
C PHE A 70 -7.19 -10.95 -16.38
N ASN A 71 -6.32 -10.08 -15.84
CA ASN A 71 -6.71 -9.12 -14.81
C ASN A 71 -7.77 -8.14 -15.32
N LEU A 72 -7.70 -7.72 -16.59
CA LEU A 72 -8.71 -6.86 -17.22
C LEU A 72 -10.07 -7.57 -17.39
N ASN A 73 -10.07 -8.89 -17.62
CA ASN A 73 -11.30 -9.68 -17.69
C ASN A 73 -12.07 -9.71 -16.36
N LEU A 74 -11.39 -9.49 -15.23
CA LEU A 74 -11.98 -9.47 -13.89
C LEU A 74 -12.86 -8.24 -13.63
N PHE A 75 -12.69 -7.19 -14.44
CA PHE A 75 -13.61 -6.06 -14.49
C PHE A 75 -14.83 -6.41 -15.36
N ARG A 76 -15.92 -5.66 -15.19
CA ARG A 76 -17.07 -5.75 -16.08
C ARG A 76 -16.65 -5.33 -17.49
N THR A 77 -16.63 -6.26 -18.43
CA THR A 77 -16.58 -5.96 -19.86
C THR A 77 -17.91 -6.44 -20.47
N GLY A 78 -18.35 -5.91 -21.60
CA GLY A 78 -19.73 -6.11 -22.09
C GLY A 78 -20.25 -7.57 -22.09
N SER A 79 -19.35 -8.56 -22.16
CA SER A 79 -19.67 -9.98 -22.11
C SER A 79 -19.19 -10.73 -20.85
N THR A 80 -18.57 -10.07 -19.87
CA THR A 80 -17.99 -10.72 -18.67
C THR A 80 -18.58 -10.20 -17.38
N PRO A 81 -18.94 -11.08 -16.42
CA PRO A 81 -19.40 -10.66 -15.11
C PRO A 81 -18.31 -9.91 -14.35
N ILE A 82 -18.74 -8.92 -13.58
CA ILE A 82 -17.83 -8.21 -12.65
C ILE A 82 -17.38 -9.16 -11.55
N THR A 83 -16.09 -9.20 -11.25
CA THR A 83 -15.63 -9.88 -10.04
C THR A 83 -15.72 -8.92 -8.86
N SER A 84 -16.46 -9.31 -7.82
CA SER A 84 -16.67 -8.51 -6.63
C SER A 84 -16.85 -9.38 -5.38
N SER A 85 -17.19 -8.77 -4.24
CA SER A 85 -17.30 -9.45 -2.95
C SER A 85 -18.57 -9.03 -2.21
N ILE A 86 -19.07 -9.94 -1.37
CA ILE A 86 -20.14 -9.62 -0.41
C ILE A 86 -19.65 -8.66 0.69
N ASN A 87 -18.35 -8.66 0.95
CA ASN A 87 -17.68 -7.74 1.85
C ASN A 87 -17.26 -6.48 1.06
N MET A 88 -17.80 -5.32 1.44
CA MET A 88 -17.61 -4.06 0.70
C MET A 88 -16.14 -3.62 0.63
N ALA A 89 -15.35 -3.88 1.67
CA ALA A 89 -13.91 -3.59 1.64
C ALA A 89 -13.17 -4.54 0.69
N SER A 90 -13.52 -5.82 0.70
CA SER A 90 -12.97 -6.81 -0.24
C SER A 90 -13.42 -6.55 -1.68
N ALA A 91 -14.63 -6.02 -1.90
CA ALA A 91 -15.15 -5.67 -3.22
C ALA A 91 -14.29 -4.59 -3.88
N TYR A 92 -13.92 -3.56 -3.12
CA TYR A 92 -12.96 -2.55 -3.58
C TYR A 92 -11.52 -3.09 -3.60
N GLY A 93 -11.17 -3.90 -2.61
CA GLY A 93 -9.86 -4.56 -2.52
C GLY A 93 -9.55 -5.47 -3.70
N ALA A 94 -10.57 -6.03 -4.36
CA ALA A 94 -10.45 -6.82 -5.57
C ALA A 94 -9.75 -6.04 -6.71
N GLY A 95 -10.25 -4.84 -7.00
CA GLY A 95 -9.68 -3.96 -8.01
C GLY A 95 -8.28 -3.47 -7.65
N LEU A 96 -8.04 -3.17 -6.36
CA LEU A 96 -6.69 -2.87 -5.88
C LEU A 96 -5.74 -4.06 -6.09
N ALA A 97 -6.17 -5.29 -5.80
CA ALA A 97 -5.36 -6.49 -5.92
C ALA A 97 -4.95 -6.75 -7.38
N TRP A 98 -5.85 -6.60 -8.35
CA TRP A 98 -5.52 -6.83 -9.77
C TRP A 98 -4.84 -5.64 -10.43
N GLY A 99 -5.20 -4.42 -10.05
CA GLY A 99 -4.48 -3.22 -10.46
C GLY A 99 -3.01 -3.30 -10.00
N TRP A 100 -2.79 -3.67 -8.73
CA TRP A 100 -1.46 -3.89 -8.19
C TRP A 100 -0.76 -5.08 -8.86
N GLY A 101 -1.45 -6.21 -8.99
CA GLY A 101 -0.93 -7.41 -9.64
C GLY A 101 -0.44 -7.13 -11.06
N THR A 102 -1.19 -6.34 -11.83
CA THR A 102 -0.80 -5.89 -13.17
C THR A 102 0.47 -5.03 -13.11
N LEU A 103 0.48 -3.99 -12.28
CA LEU A 103 1.66 -3.12 -12.12
C LEU A 103 2.91 -3.91 -11.71
N TRP A 104 2.76 -4.85 -10.78
CA TRP A 104 3.86 -5.65 -10.26
C TRP A 104 4.38 -6.67 -11.27
N VAL A 105 3.49 -7.28 -12.07
CA VAL A 105 3.89 -8.16 -13.18
C VAL A 105 4.72 -7.38 -14.20
N PHE A 106 4.36 -6.13 -14.51
CA PHE A 106 5.18 -5.29 -15.38
C PHE A 106 6.53 -4.93 -14.76
N VAL A 107 6.61 -4.66 -13.45
CA VAL A 107 7.90 -4.51 -12.78
C VAL A 107 8.75 -5.75 -13.04
N VAL A 108 8.29 -6.90 -12.57
CA VAL A 108 9.07 -8.13 -12.50
C VAL A 108 9.40 -8.73 -13.88
N LEU A 109 8.51 -8.60 -14.86
CA LEU A 109 8.69 -9.20 -16.18
C LEU A 109 9.17 -8.23 -17.26
N VAL A 110 8.99 -6.91 -17.10
CA VAL A 110 9.21 -5.93 -18.18
C VAL A 110 10.21 -4.85 -17.79
N TRP A 111 9.98 -4.14 -16.68
CA TRP A 111 10.74 -2.94 -16.33
C TRP A 111 12.08 -3.22 -15.66
N ILE A 112 12.20 -4.32 -14.92
CA ILE A 112 13.50 -4.80 -14.46
C ILE A 112 13.97 -5.96 -15.32
N ASP A 113 15.28 -6.14 -15.46
CA ASP A 113 15.80 -7.45 -15.82
C ASP A 113 15.73 -8.34 -14.57
N PRO A 114 14.81 -9.32 -14.51
CA PRO A 114 14.64 -10.11 -13.31
C PRO A 114 15.93 -10.86 -13.00
N TRP A 115 16.61 -11.46 -13.98
CA TRP A 115 17.75 -12.34 -13.72
C TRP A 115 19.06 -11.61 -13.40
N ASP A 116 19.12 -10.29 -13.63
CA ASP A 116 20.24 -9.43 -13.25
C ASP A 116 20.22 -9.07 -11.76
N GLY A 117 19.03 -9.13 -11.13
CA GLY A 117 18.87 -8.85 -9.71
C GLY A 117 19.63 -9.83 -8.81
N GLU A 118 20.15 -9.31 -7.70
CA GLU A 118 20.73 -10.13 -6.64
C GLU A 118 19.98 -9.87 -5.34
N ARG A 119 19.78 -10.92 -4.55
CA ARG A 119 19.08 -10.82 -3.26
C ARG A 119 20.00 -11.12 -2.09
N VAL A 120 19.69 -10.57 -0.94
CA VAL A 120 20.33 -10.94 0.33
C VAL A 120 19.85 -12.33 0.72
N LYS A 121 20.79 -13.28 0.72
CA LYS A 121 20.57 -14.67 1.10
C LYS A 121 21.51 -15.04 2.24
N ARG A 122 21.12 -16.03 3.05
CA ARG A 122 21.98 -16.61 4.09
C ARG A 122 22.41 -18.02 3.74
N ARG A 123 23.66 -18.38 4.09
CA ARG A 123 24.19 -19.75 3.97
C ARG A 123 25.03 -20.10 5.19
N ALA A 124 25.20 -21.39 5.44
CA ALA A 124 26.20 -21.86 6.40
C ALA A 124 27.60 -21.55 5.86
N ARG A 125 28.51 -21.15 6.75
CA ARG A 125 29.90 -20.89 6.38
C ARG A 125 30.57 -22.16 5.85
N ALA A 126 31.27 -22.05 4.71
CA ALA A 126 32.06 -23.15 4.18
C ALA A 126 33.31 -23.40 5.05
N LYS A 127 33.60 -24.67 5.34
CA LYS A 127 34.81 -25.07 6.08
C LYS A 127 36.06 -24.65 5.30
N GLY A 128 36.96 -23.88 5.93
CA GLY A 128 38.21 -23.40 5.31
C GLY A 128 38.17 -22.00 4.69
N SER A 129 37.05 -21.27 4.82
CA SER A 129 36.93 -19.89 4.31
C SER A 129 37.87 -18.89 5.02
N PRO A 130 38.37 -17.84 4.34
CA PRO A 130 39.29 -16.86 4.93
C PRO A 130 38.77 -16.21 6.23
N PRO A 131 39.67 -15.61 7.05
CA PRO A 131 39.33 -15.03 8.35
C PRO A 131 38.58 -13.69 8.29
N VAL A 132 38.47 -13.04 7.14
CA VAL A 132 37.68 -11.80 6.98
C VAL A 132 36.20 -12.17 7.05
N THR A 133 35.67 -12.20 8.28
CA THR A 133 34.38 -12.80 8.60
C THR A 133 33.45 -11.74 9.17
N MET A 134 32.16 -11.85 8.83
CA MET A 134 31.10 -11.13 9.52
C MET A 134 31.02 -11.67 10.94
N THR A 135 31.21 -10.80 11.93
CA THR A 135 31.14 -11.14 13.35
C THR A 135 29.83 -10.66 13.94
N GLU A 136 29.47 -11.15 15.13
CA GLU A 136 28.30 -10.65 15.85
C GLU A 136 28.35 -9.13 16.08
N ALA A 137 29.54 -8.53 16.18
CA ALA A 137 29.70 -7.08 16.31
C ALA A 137 29.24 -6.30 15.07
N ASP A 138 29.18 -6.95 13.90
CA ASP A 138 28.70 -6.37 12.64
C ASP A 138 27.16 -6.46 12.50
N ALA A 139 26.50 -7.18 13.42
CA ALA A 139 25.07 -7.39 13.36
C ALA A 139 24.28 -6.09 13.54
N ILE A 140 23.35 -5.84 12.62
CA ILE A 140 22.50 -4.65 12.66
C ILE A 140 21.31 -4.80 13.61
N ASP A 141 20.91 -6.02 13.92
CA ASP A 141 19.79 -6.38 14.79
C ASP A 141 20.00 -7.79 15.39
N GLU A 142 19.13 -8.16 16.33
CA GLU A 142 19.25 -9.44 17.04
C GLU A 142 19.04 -10.68 16.15
N ASP A 143 18.25 -10.57 15.06
CA ASP A 143 18.03 -11.69 14.13
C ASP A 143 19.31 -11.97 13.34
N VAL A 144 19.98 -10.91 12.87
CA VAL A 144 21.28 -11.02 12.20
C VAL A 144 22.32 -11.56 13.18
N ALA A 145 22.37 -11.03 14.41
CA ALA A 145 23.30 -11.52 15.45
C ALA A 145 23.10 -13.02 15.73
N GLN A 146 21.86 -13.47 15.84
CA GLN A 146 21.53 -14.89 16.03
C GLN A 146 22.03 -15.76 14.88
N CYS A 147 21.86 -15.33 13.64
CA CYS A 147 22.32 -16.08 12.46
C CYS A 147 23.85 -16.14 12.38
N LEU A 148 24.54 -15.03 12.67
CA LEU A 148 26.00 -15.00 12.71
C LEU A 148 26.56 -15.91 13.82
N ARG A 149 25.94 -15.92 15.02
CA ARG A 149 26.27 -16.88 16.09
C ARG A 149 26.06 -18.34 15.69
N ALA A 150 25.05 -18.61 14.84
CA ALA A 150 24.80 -19.93 14.28
C ALA A 150 25.77 -20.33 13.14
N GLY A 151 26.81 -19.51 12.86
CA GLY A 151 27.80 -19.78 11.83
C GLY A 151 27.29 -19.54 10.41
N GLN A 152 26.23 -18.74 10.24
CA GLN A 152 25.74 -18.32 8.94
C GLN A 152 26.39 -17.00 8.50
N GLU A 153 26.45 -16.78 7.18
CA GLU A 153 26.88 -15.52 6.57
C GLU A 153 25.82 -15.03 5.57
N TYR A 154 25.82 -13.73 5.31
CA TYR A 154 24.93 -13.08 4.34
C TYR A 154 25.70 -12.71 3.09
N TYR A 155 25.15 -13.07 1.93
CA TYR A 155 25.77 -12.81 0.63
C TYR A 155 24.71 -12.37 -0.38
N TRP A 156 25.15 -11.70 -1.44
CA TRP A 156 24.32 -11.35 -2.57
C TRP A 156 24.17 -12.56 -3.51
N GLN A 157 22.99 -13.16 -3.54
CA GLN A 157 22.69 -14.31 -4.37
C GLN A 157 22.11 -13.88 -5.71
N SER A 158 22.87 -14.10 -6.79
CA SER A 158 22.39 -14.08 -8.17
C SER A 158 21.39 -15.21 -8.47
N PHE A 159 20.70 -15.14 -9.61
CA PHE A 159 19.82 -16.23 -10.02
C PHE A 159 20.59 -17.57 -10.11
N PRO A 160 20.16 -18.65 -9.40
CA PRO A 160 20.91 -19.90 -9.36
C PRO A 160 20.63 -20.74 -10.61
N VAL A 161 21.21 -20.35 -11.76
CA VAL A 161 21.01 -20.98 -13.08
C VAL A 161 21.18 -22.51 -13.01
N ASP A 162 22.30 -22.95 -12.44
CA ASP A 162 22.67 -24.37 -12.32
C ASP A 162 22.10 -25.06 -11.06
N GLY A 163 21.34 -24.32 -10.25
CA GLY A 163 20.69 -24.87 -9.05
C GLY A 163 19.56 -25.86 -9.36
N SER A 164 18.99 -26.44 -8.31
CA SER A 164 17.77 -27.25 -8.44
C SER A 164 16.58 -26.40 -8.90
N PHE A 165 15.51 -27.03 -9.40
CA PHE A 165 14.25 -26.33 -9.66
C PHE A 165 13.77 -25.55 -8.43
N TRP A 166 13.83 -26.18 -7.25
CA TRP A 166 13.39 -25.56 -6.00
C TRP A 166 14.27 -24.37 -5.58
N SER A 167 15.57 -24.40 -5.87
CA SER A 167 16.47 -23.28 -5.62
C SER A 167 16.12 -22.07 -6.51
N ARG A 168 15.81 -22.31 -7.79
CA ARG A 168 15.35 -21.27 -8.72
C ARG A 168 13.94 -20.78 -8.38
N LEU A 169 13.06 -21.65 -7.89
CA LEU A 169 11.71 -21.29 -7.46
C LEU A 169 11.73 -20.44 -6.20
N ASP A 170 12.52 -20.82 -5.20
CA ASP A 170 12.74 -20.02 -4.00
C ASP A 170 13.35 -18.65 -4.35
N TRP A 171 14.23 -18.58 -5.36
CA TRP A 171 14.71 -17.33 -5.94
C TRP A 171 13.58 -16.48 -6.55
N SER A 172 12.82 -17.06 -7.47
CA SER A 172 11.80 -16.34 -8.24
C SER A 172 10.59 -15.93 -7.39
N TRP A 173 10.24 -16.76 -6.42
CA TRP A 173 9.15 -16.50 -5.47
C TRP A 173 9.46 -15.29 -4.58
N ASP A 174 10.69 -15.21 -4.08
CA ASP A 174 11.15 -14.06 -3.29
C ASP A 174 11.08 -12.76 -4.10
N LEU A 175 11.49 -12.79 -5.37
CA LEU A 175 11.37 -11.63 -6.26
C LEU A 175 9.91 -11.19 -6.41
N CYS A 176 9.01 -12.16 -6.65
CA CYS A 176 7.58 -11.87 -6.84
C CYS A 176 6.91 -11.34 -5.57
N LEU A 177 7.47 -11.56 -4.39
CA LEU A 177 6.95 -11.04 -3.12
C LEU A 177 7.71 -9.81 -2.58
N ALA A 178 8.78 -9.38 -3.25
CA ALA A 178 9.65 -8.28 -2.81
C ALA A 178 9.09 -6.89 -3.13
N TRP A 179 7.82 -6.60 -2.77
CA TRP A 179 7.12 -5.36 -3.15
C TRP A 179 7.86 -4.08 -2.72
N ARG A 180 8.53 -4.13 -1.57
CA ARG A 180 9.32 -3.01 -1.01
C ARG A 180 10.75 -2.94 -1.54
N GLY A 181 11.19 -3.96 -2.29
CA GLY A 181 12.57 -4.14 -2.74
C GLY A 181 13.58 -4.33 -1.60
N VAL A 182 13.15 -4.62 -0.37
CA VAL A 182 14.10 -4.78 0.75
C VAL A 182 14.89 -6.06 0.56
N GLY A 183 16.22 -5.98 0.63
CA GLY A 183 17.09 -7.12 0.42
C GLY A 183 17.38 -7.45 -1.05
N TRP A 184 17.07 -6.55 -1.99
CA TRP A 184 17.37 -6.72 -3.41
C TRP A 184 18.32 -5.64 -3.93
N SER A 185 19.24 -5.99 -4.84
CA SER A 185 20.29 -5.11 -5.34
C SER A 185 19.78 -3.92 -6.16
N TRP A 186 18.64 -4.10 -6.84
CA TRP A 186 17.97 -3.05 -7.62
C TRP A 186 17.16 -2.07 -6.75
N SER A 187 17.10 -2.27 -5.42
CA SER A 187 16.32 -1.42 -4.52
C SER A 187 16.82 0.02 -4.49
N LYS A 188 15.97 0.94 -4.95
CA LYS A 188 16.19 2.39 -4.85
C LYS A 188 15.31 3.02 -3.76
N SER A 189 14.87 2.20 -2.80
CA SER A 189 13.85 2.56 -1.82
C SER A 189 14.37 3.55 -0.76
N PRO A 190 13.58 4.53 -0.32
CA PRO A 190 14.01 5.47 0.73
C PRO A 190 13.95 4.88 2.16
N ILE A 191 13.56 3.61 2.28
CA ILE A 191 13.54 2.85 3.54
C ILE A 191 14.91 2.19 3.78
N PRO A 192 15.24 1.78 5.02
CA PRO A 192 16.49 1.09 5.30
C PRO A 192 16.70 -0.13 4.40
N HIS A 193 17.84 -0.20 3.73
CA HIS A 193 18.25 -1.28 2.84
C HIS A 193 19.78 -1.40 2.83
N PHE A 194 20.28 -2.57 2.46
CA PHE A 194 21.73 -2.78 2.28
C PHE A 194 22.21 -2.11 0.98
N ALA A 195 23.43 -1.58 0.99
CA ALA A 195 24.05 -1.11 -0.23
C ALA A 195 24.24 -2.27 -1.22
N PRO A 196 23.97 -2.06 -2.52
CA PRO A 196 24.12 -3.09 -3.54
C PRO A 196 25.57 -3.59 -3.62
N PRO A 197 25.78 -4.78 -4.20
CA PRO A 197 27.11 -5.35 -4.31
C PRO A 197 28.04 -4.46 -5.13
N LYS A 198 29.32 -4.37 -4.73
CA LYS A 198 30.36 -3.65 -5.47
C LYS A 198 30.78 -4.41 -6.71
N ASN A 199 30.81 -5.74 -6.62
CA ASN A 199 31.09 -6.64 -7.72
C ASN A 199 29.84 -7.50 -7.94
N PRO A 200 28.92 -7.09 -8.83
CA PRO A 200 27.73 -7.88 -9.12
C PRO A 200 28.07 -9.29 -9.60
N HIS A 201 27.24 -10.26 -9.25
CA HIS A 201 27.36 -11.67 -9.64
C HIS A 201 28.57 -12.44 -9.10
N THR A 202 29.25 -11.92 -8.08
CA THR A 202 30.40 -12.61 -7.45
C THR A 202 30.06 -13.28 -6.13
N GLU A 203 28.78 -13.33 -5.75
CA GLU A 203 28.33 -13.79 -4.43
C GLU A 203 29.04 -13.08 -3.26
N GLU A 204 29.36 -11.79 -3.41
CA GLU A 204 30.06 -11.05 -2.37
C GLU A 204 29.24 -10.97 -1.07
N LEU A 205 29.95 -10.94 0.05
CA LEU A 205 29.32 -10.80 1.36
C LEU A 205 28.61 -9.45 1.50
N VAL A 206 27.42 -9.47 2.09
CA VAL A 206 26.63 -8.25 2.32
C VAL A 206 27.35 -7.37 3.35
N GLN A 207 27.54 -6.09 3.02
CA GLN A 207 28.06 -5.12 4.00
C GLN A 207 26.94 -4.76 4.99
N LEU A 208 26.81 -5.48 6.11
CA LEU A 208 25.71 -5.28 7.06
C LEU A 208 25.60 -3.85 7.58
N SER A 209 26.72 -3.22 7.89
CA SER A 209 26.81 -1.84 8.38
C SER A 209 26.26 -0.80 7.39
N SER A 210 26.08 -1.16 6.12
CA SER A 210 25.48 -0.28 5.11
C SER A 210 23.97 -0.05 5.30
N ASN A 211 23.28 -0.89 6.08
CA ASN A 211 21.84 -0.74 6.35
C ASN A 211 21.61 0.16 7.58
N PRO A 212 21.26 1.44 7.39
CA PRO A 212 21.16 2.40 8.48
C PRO A 212 19.98 2.07 9.39
N GLU A 213 20.06 2.44 10.67
CA GLU A 213 18.90 2.29 11.56
C GLU A 213 17.74 3.22 11.14
N VAL A 214 18.08 4.44 10.75
CA VAL A 214 17.12 5.48 10.35
C VAL A 214 17.59 6.09 9.04
N THR A 215 16.70 6.22 8.05
CA THR A 215 17.02 6.91 6.80
C THR A 215 16.82 8.42 6.93
N TYR A 216 17.36 9.18 5.97
CA TYR A 216 17.13 10.63 5.89
C TYR A 216 15.63 11.00 5.84
N GLN A 217 14.78 10.12 5.29
CA GLN A 217 13.33 10.31 5.26
C GLN A 217 12.63 9.91 6.57
N GLY A 218 13.36 9.44 7.56
CA GLY A 218 12.84 9.09 8.89
C GLY A 218 12.26 7.69 9.01
N TYR A 219 12.46 6.81 8.01
CA TYR A 219 12.11 5.40 8.13
C TYR A 219 13.07 4.70 9.09
N ARG A 220 12.54 3.97 10.06
CA ARG A 220 13.34 3.30 11.11
C ARG A 220 13.19 1.79 11.08
N ARG A 221 14.30 1.06 11.15
CA ARG A 221 14.31 -0.39 11.46
C ARG A 221 14.47 -0.63 12.96
N HIS A 222 13.99 -1.78 13.43
CA HIS A 222 14.06 -2.16 14.84
C HIS A 222 15.27 -3.07 15.08
N ARG A 223 16.02 -2.85 16.17
CA ARG A 223 17.18 -3.69 16.54
C ARG A 223 16.79 -4.97 17.28
N THR A 224 15.63 -4.98 17.93
CA THR A 224 15.14 -6.11 18.73
C THR A 224 13.70 -6.44 18.38
N ARG A 225 13.31 -7.72 18.49
CA ARG A 225 11.92 -8.17 18.31
C ARG A 225 11.03 -7.55 19.37
N SER A 226 11.51 -7.38 20.60
CA SER A 226 10.72 -6.72 21.66
C SER A 226 10.37 -5.26 21.32
N ALA A 227 11.30 -4.50 20.75
CA ALA A 227 11.04 -3.12 20.30
C ALA A 227 10.09 -3.10 19.10
N PHE A 228 10.25 -4.03 18.16
CA PHE A 228 9.35 -4.21 17.03
C PHE A 228 7.92 -4.54 17.50
N LEU A 229 7.77 -5.49 18.44
CA LEU A 229 6.48 -5.89 19.01
C LEU A 229 5.77 -4.71 19.65
N ARG A 230 6.45 -4.00 20.55
CA ARG A 230 5.88 -2.84 21.23
C ARG A 230 5.40 -1.79 20.22
N ASN A 231 6.18 -1.55 19.17
CA ASN A 231 5.81 -0.62 18.12
C ASN A 231 4.58 -1.09 17.32
N ARG A 232 4.52 -2.38 16.92
CA ARG A 232 3.39 -2.92 16.15
C ARG A 232 2.12 -3.05 16.98
N LEU A 233 2.22 -3.45 18.25
CA LEU A 233 1.09 -3.46 19.18
C LEU A 233 0.54 -2.05 19.44
N PHE A 234 1.42 -1.06 19.64
CA PHE A 234 1.00 0.33 19.80
C PHE A 234 0.32 0.87 18.53
N ALA A 235 0.89 0.59 17.35
CA ALA A 235 0.29 0.97 16.07
C ALA A 235 -1.07 0.31 15.86
N PHE A 236 -1.20 -0.99 16.18
CA PHE A 236 -2.45 -1.73 16.09
C PHE A 236 -3.50 -1.17 17.05
N ALA A 237 -3.17 -0.99 18.33
CA ALA A 237 -4.09 -0.45 19.33
C ALA A 237 -4.56 0.96 18.96
N THR A 238 -3.65 1.83 18.51
CA THR A 238 -4.00 3.19 18.10
C THR A 238 -4.90 3.18 16.86
N ALA A 239 -4.54 2.41 15.83
CA ALA A 239 -5.34 2.27 14.62
C ALA A 239 -6.73 1.68 14.91
N TYR A 240 -6.81 0.70 15.81
CA TYR A 240 -8.06 0.08 16.24
C TYR A 240 -9.01 1.11 16.85
N ILE A 241 -8.52 1.91 17.81
CA ILE A 241 -9.32 2.95 18.47
C ILE A 241 -9.79 4.00 17.47
N ILE A 242 -8.90 4.47 16.58
CA ILE A 242 -9.25 5.44 15.54
C ILE A 242 -10.31 4.88 14.60
N LEU A 243 -10.14 3.64 14.12
CA LEU A 243 -11.12 2.98 13.25
C LEU A 243 -12.46 2.77 13.95
N ASP A 244 -12.47 2.42 15.23
CA ASP A 244 -13.69 2.29 16.02
C ASP A 244 -14.44 3.62 16.12
N ILE A 245 -13.74 4.69 16.50
CA ILE A 245 -14.31 6.05 16.55
C ILE A 245 -14.81 6.48 15.16
N CYS A 246 -13.98 6.33 14.12
CA CYS A 246 -14.34 6.73 12.76
C CYS A 246 -15.57 5.99 12.27
N SER A 247 -15.58 4.65 12.37
CA SER A 247 -16.72 3.85 11.90
C SER A 247 -18.01 4.19 12.64
N VAL A 248 -17.98 4.43 13.95
CA VAL A 248 -19.19 4.87 14.68
C VAL A 248 -19.66 6.25 14.21
N LEU A 249 -18.76 7.24 14.11
CA LEU A 249 -19.12 8.58 13.64
C LEU A 249 -19.65 8.58 12.20
N MET A 250 -19.02 7.79 11.31
CA MET A 250 -19.44 7.64 9.92
C MET A 250 -20.83 7.01 9.80
N THR A 251 -21.21 6.07 10.68
CA THR A 251 -22.57 5.50 10.69
C THR A 251 -23.67 6.49 11.11
N HIS A 252 -23.32 7.66 11.65
CA HIS A 252 -24.30 8.71 11.96
C HIS A 252 -24.54 9.70 10.81
N ASP A 253 -23.67 9.73 9.80
CA ASP A 253 -23.74 10.67 8.70
C ASP A 253 -24.11 9.93 7.41
N PRO A 254 -25.31 10.17 6.83
CA PRO A 254 -25.75 9.57 5.58
C PRO A 254 -24.73 9.72 4.45
N HIS A 255 -23.87 10.73 4.52
CA HIS A 255 -22.83 10.93 3.53
C HIS A 255 -21.87 9.74 3.40
N PHE A 256 -21.40 9.18 4.53
CA PHE A 256 -20.48 8.04 4.50
C PHE A 256 -21.20 6.72 4.17
N ILE A 257 -22.53 6.67 4.34
CA ILE A 257 -23.34 5.48 4.09
C ILE A 257 -23.76 5.39 2.62
N LEU A 258 -24.11 6.52 2.00
CA LEU A 258 -24.76 6.58 0.70
C LEU A 258 -23.99 7.41 -0.36
N GLY A 259 -22.97 8.19 0.03
CA GLY A 259 -22.22 9.12 -0.85
C GLY A 259 -22.57 10.60 -0.58
N PRO A 260 -22.32 11.57 -1.47
CA PRO A 260 -22.94 12.90 -1.39
C PRO A 260 -24.37 12.89 -1.96
N PRO A 261 -25.30 13.72 -1.45
CA PRO A 261 -26.63 13.83 -2.05
C PRO A 261 -26.49 14.35 -3.49
N PRO A 262 -27.32 13.92 -4.46
CA PRO A 262 -27.32 14.42 -5.82
C PRO A 262 -27.75 15.89 -5.80
N SER A 263 -26.78 16.78 -5.65
CA SER A 263 -27.01 18.23 -5.64
C SER A 263 -26.94 18.85 -7.04
N PHE A 264 -26.78 18.02 -8.09
CA PHE A 264 -26.64 18.46 -9.48
C PHE A 264 -27.92 18.39 -10.32
N ILE A 265 -28.99 17.75 -9.85
CA ILE A 265 -30.29 17.75 -10.53
C ILE A 265 -31.20 18.72 -9.79
N LYS A 266 -31.46 19.89 -10.39
CA LYS A 266 -32.50 20.80 -9.90
C LYS A 266 -33.81 20.01 -9.77
N GLY A 267 -34.29 19.80 -8.54
CA GLY A 267 -35.60 19.20 -8.25
C GLY A 267 -35.61 17.82 -7.58
N VAL A 268 -34.47 17.22 -7.22
CA VAL A 268 -34.44 15.99 -6.38
C VAL A 268 -33.94 16.36 -4.98
N SER A 269 -34.77 16.17 -3.96
CA SER A 269 -34.68 16.94 -2.70
C SER A 269 -34.12 16.20 -1.47
N SER A 270 -33.94 14.88 -1.48
CA SER A 270 -33.40 14.20 -0.29
C SER A 270 -32.85 12.80 -0.58
N TRP A 271 -32.05 12.25 0.34
CA TRP A 271 -31.59 10.86 0.32
C TRP A 271 -32.74 9.83 0.22
N SER A 272 -33.92 10.16 0.77
CA SER A 272 -35.08 9.27 0.83
C SER A 272 -35.80 9.09 -0.51
N GLU A 273 -35.57 9.96 -1.50
CA GLU A 273 -36.21 9.92 -2.83
C GLU A 273 -35.41 9.09 -3.86
N GLN A 274 -34.31 8.45 -3.45
CA GLN A 274 -33.27 7.94 -4.36
C GLN A 274 -33.23 6.40 -4.48
N ILE A 275 -34.20 5.83 -5.21
CA ILE A 275 -34.32 4.37 -5.41
C ILE A 275 -33.04 3.73 -6.00
N SER A 276 -32.28 4.45 -6.84
CA SER A 276 -31.06 3.95 -7.48
C SER A 276 -29.86 3.73 -6.54
N LEU A 277 -29.90 4.24 -5.31
CA LEU A 277 -28.87 4.01 -4.29
C LEU A 277 -29.03 2.69 -3.54
N TYR A 278 -30.12 1.96 -3.80
CA TYR A 278 -30.49 0.74 -3.11
C TYR A 278 -30.53 -0.45 -4.07
N PRO A 279 -29.40 -0.83 -4.70
CA PRO A 279 -29.38 -1.95 -5.63
C PRO A 279 -29.84 -3.24 -4.93
N GLY A 280 -30.93 -3.83 -5.41
CA GLY A 280 -31.56 -5.02 -4.81
C GLY A 280 -32.61 -4.74 -3.72
N GLY A 281 -32.93 -3.48 -3.41
CA GLY A 281 -33.98 -3.10 -2.47
C GLY A 281 -35.36 -3.08 -3.10
N ILE A 282 -36.28 -3.90 -2.57
CA ILE A 282 -37.69 -3.95 -3.01
C ILE A 282 -38.45 -2.64 -2.64
N HIS A 283 -37.92 -1.81 -1.72
CA HIS A 283 -38.49 -0.52 -1.27
C HIS A 283 -37.42 0.44 -0.69
N PRO A 284 -37.56 1.78 -0.78
CA PRO A 284 -36.66 2.74 -0.11
C PRO A 284 -36.66 2.57 1.42
N PRO A 285 -35.57 2.96 2.12
CA PRO A 285 -35.52 2.85 3.58
C PRO A 285 -36.56 3.76 4.25
N PRO A 286 -37.10 3.37 5.42
CA PRO A 286 -38.00 4.21 6.20
C PRO A 286 -37.39 5.58 6.50
N VAL A 287 -38.21 6.64 6.41
CA VAL A 287 -37.76 8.03 6.64
C VAL A 287 -37.07 8.21 8.01
N ALA A 288 -37.54 7.50 9.03
CA ALA A 288 -36.96 7.51 10.37
C ALA A 288 -35.48 7.10 10.42
N LEU A 289 -34.98 6.30 9.46
CA LEU A 289 -33.57 5.91 9.42
C LEU A 289 -32.66 7.05 8.94
N PHE A 290 -33.20 8.10 8.33
CA PHE A 290 -32.43 9.27 7.88
C PHE A 290 -32.25 10.34 8.97
N GLU A 291 -32.80 10.13 10.16
CA GLU A 291 -32.61 11.06 11.27
C GLU A 291 -31.12 11.14 11.66
N ILE A 292 -30.57 12.35 11.60
CA ILE A 292 -29.18 12.62 11.98
C ILE A 292 -29.12 13.23 13.39
N PRO A 293 -28.07 12.93 14.17
CA PRO A 293 -27.86 13.55 15.48
C PRO A 293 -27.87 15.10 15.44
N PRO A 294 -28.32 15.78 16.51
CA PRO A 294 -28.44 17.25 16.54
C PRO A 294 -27.14 17.99 16.22
N TYR A 295 -25.98 17.45 16.60
CA TYR A 295 -24.69 18.07 16.29
C TYR A 295 -24.39 18.06 14.77
N LEU A 296 -24.73 16.98 14.05
CA LEU A 296 -24.60 16.91 12.59
C LEU A 296 -25.63 17.80 11.92
N GLN A 297 -26.86 17.86 12.43
CA GLN A 297 -27.90 18.75 11.90
C GLN A 297 -27.49 20.22 12.00
N ASN A 298 -26.88 20.62 13.13
CA ASN A 298 -26.35 21.97 13.31
C ASN A 298 -25.21 22.29 12.34
N LEU A 299 -24.27 21.35 12.15
CA LEU A 299 -23.18 21.51 11.17
C LEU A 299 -23.71 21.62 9.74
N TYR A 300 -24.69 20.77 9.37
CA TYR A 300 -25.30 20.77 8.06
C TYR A 300 -26.02 22.08 7.74
N THR A 301 -26.78 22.61 8.70
CA THR A 301 -27.62 23.81 8.50
C THR A 301 -26.85 25.13 8.64
N ARG A 302 -25.90 25.22 9.59
CA ARG A 302 -25.23 26.48 9.93
C ARG A 302 -23.79 26.57 9.46
N HIS A 303 -23.10 25.45 9.25
CA HIS A 303 -21.65 25.44 9.03
C HIS A 303 -21.20 24.39 7.98
N PRO A 304 -21.64 24.49 6.72
CA PRO A 304 -21.34 23.49 5.69
C PRO A 304 -19.84 23.31 5.40
N ASN A 305 -19.04 24.39 5.52
CA ASN A 305 -17.58 24.31 5.37
C ASN A 305 -16.92 23.51 6.50
N ILE A 306 -17.40 23.67 7.74
CA ILE A 306 -16.91 22.90 8.89
C ILE A 306 -17.31 21.43 8.74
N LEU A 307 -18.52 21.16 8.24
CA LEU A 307 -18.95 19.79 7.92
C LEU A 307 -18.05 19.12 6.87
N SER A 308 -17.69 19.84 5.80
CA SER A 308 -16.77 19.34 4.77
C SER A 308 -15.37 19.05 5.35
N LEU A 309 -14.85 19.94 6.20
CA LEU A 309 -13.58 19.72 6.88
C LEU A 309 -13.65 18.53 7.85
N PHE A 310 -14.74 18.40 8.61
CA PHE A 310 -14.98 17.26 9.49
C PHE A 310 -14.95 15.94 8.71
N ARG A 311 -15.67 15.86 7.58
CA ARG A 311 -15.69 14.68 6.71
C ARG A 311 -14.31 14.37 6.14
N SER A 312 -13.57 15.39 5.71
CA SER A 312 -12.20 15.27 5.22
C SER A 312 -11.27 14.65 6.28
N ILE A 313 -11.28 15.20 7.50
CA ILE A 313 -10.45 14.71 8.61
C ILE A 313 -10.83 13.28 8.96
N LEU A 314 -12.12 12.97 9.04
CA LEU A 314 -12.61 11.65 9.40
C LEU A 314 -12.24 10.60 8.34
N GLY A 315 -12.40 10.92 7.05
CA GLY A 315 -11.99 10.07 5.94
C GLY A 315 -10.48 9.81 5.94
N LEU A 316 -9.66 10.85 6.06
CA LEU A 316 -8.20 10.71 6.11
C LEU A 316 -7.75 9.89 7.33
N ALA A 317 -8.33 10.14 8.51
CA ALA A 317 -8.04 9.37 9.72
C ALA A 317 -8.40 7.89 9.55
N GLY A 318 -9.56 7.60 8.94
CA GLY A 318 -10.00 6.24 8.62
C GLY A 318 -9.02 5.52 7.68
N VAL A 319 -8.62 6.15 6.57
CA VAL A 319 -7.64 5.57 5.63
C VAL A 319 -6.30 5.31 6.29
N LEU A 320 -5.75 6.29 7.02
CA LEU A 320 -4.46 6.15 7.70
C LEU A 320 -4.48 5.03 8.74
N ALA A 321 -5.55 4.95 9.54
CA ALA A 321 -5.71 3.90 10.53
C ALA A 321 -5.88 2.52 9.88
N ALA A 322 -6.66 2.40 8.80
CA ALA A 322 -6.80 1.15 8.04
C ALA A 322 -5.46 0.66 7.48
N LEU A 323 -4.68 1.55 6.87
CA LEU A 323 -3.34 1.23 6.36
C LEU A 323 -2.38 0.81 7.49
N HIS A 324 -2.38 1.54 8.60
CA HIS A 324 -1.58 1.17 9.78
C HIS A 324 -1.98 -0.20 10.32
N MET A 325 -3.26 -0.48 10.45
CA MET A 325 -3.73 -1.77 10.97
C MET A 325 -3.34 -2.91 10.05
N PHE A 326 -3.65 -2.81 8.75
CA PHE A 326 -3.40 -3.86 7.77
C PHE A 326 -1.90 -4.16 7.60
N LEU A 327 -1.09 -3.12 7.37
CA LEU A 327 0.35 -3.31 7.15
C LEU A 327 1.07 -3.70 8.44
N SER A 328 0.62 -3.25 9.63
CA SER A 328 1.23 -3.70 10.89
C SER A 328 0.89 -5.15 11.19
N PHE A 329 -0.33 -5.58 10.88
CA PHE A 329 -0.77 -6.95 11.07
C PHE A 329 -0.01 -7.92 10.16
N ASP A 330 0.13 -7.62 8.87
CA ASP A 330 0.95 -8.43 7.93
C ASP A 330 2.39 -8.62 8.46
N GLN A 331 3.03 -7.52 8.86
CA GLN A 331 4.41 -7.55 9.36
C GLN A 331 4.54 -8.32 10.69
N PHE A 332 3.56 -8.16 11.59
CA PHE A 332 3.50 -8.93 12.83
C PHE A 332 3.37 -10.43 12.55
N VAL A 333 2.45 -10.82 11.65
CA VAL A 333 2.25 -12.21 11.27
C VAL A 333 3.54 -12.82 10.73
N ARG A 334 4.22 -12.13 9.80
CA ARG A 334 5.48 -12.64 9.22
C ARG A 334 6.58 -12.79 10.27
N VAL A 335 6.84 -11.79 11.11
CA VAL A 335 7.96 -11.83 12.08
C VAL A 335 7.73 -12.86 13.20
N TYR A 336 6.49 -13.06 13.65
CA TYR A 336 6.18 -13.92 14.81
C TYR A 336 5.66 -15.30 14.47
N PHE A 337 4.87 -15.45 13.42
CA PHE A 337 4.39 -16.77 12.99
C PHE A 337 5.29 -17.40 11.94
N GLY A 338 6.01 -16.60 11.14
CA GLY A 338 6.98 -17.11 10.16
C GLY A 338 8.05 -18.04 10.75
N PRO A 339 8.68 -17.73 11.90
CA PRO A 339 9.65 -18.62 12.55
C PRO A 339 9.09 -20.01 12.93
N LEU A 340 7.77 -20.15 13.12
CA LEU A 340 7.13 -21.45 13.41
C LEU A 340 7.19 -22.39 12.19
N LEU A 341 7.26 -21.81 10.98
CA LEU A 341 7.32 -22.54 9.71
C LEU A 341 8.76 -22.64 9.19
N PHE A 342 9.63 -21.68 9.53
CA PHE A 342 11.00 -21.58 9.03
C PHE A 342 12.00 -21.36 10.17
N PRO A 343 12.68 -22.41 10.66
CA PRO A 343 13.62 -22.27 11.77
C PRO A 343 14.85 -21.42 11.37
N ALA A 344 15.59 -20.93 12.37
CA ALA A 344 16.80 -20.11 12.15
C ALA A 344 17.88 -20.82 11.30
N SER A 345 17.94 -22.15 11.34
CA SER A 345 18.82 -22.96 10.50
C SER A 345 18.39 -23.00 9.02
N SER A 346 17.14 -22.67 8.69
CA SER A 346 16.63 -22.67 7.32
C SER A 346 17.38 -21.66 6.46
N THR A 347 17.76 -22.03 5.25
CA THR A 347 18.35 -21.11 4.27
C THR A 347 17.36 -20.70 3.18
N SER A 348 16.07 -21.06 3.32
CA SER A 348 15.00 -20.61 2.41
C SER A 348 14.83 -19.09 2.46
N SER A 349 14.23 -18.50 1.44
CA SER A 349 14.05 -17.05 1.38
C SER A 349 12.96 -16.54 2.29
N MET A 350 12.01 -17.39 2.62
CA MET A 350 11.08 -17.10 3.71
C MET A 350 11.82 -16.88 5.03
N ALA A 351 13.00 -17.48 5.20
CA ALA A 351 13.79 -17.34 6.40
C ALA A 351 14.54 -15.98 6.51
N THR A 352 14.84 -15.31 5.39
CA THR A 352 15.28 -13.91 5.39
C THR A 352 14.10 -12.96 5.47
N ALA A 353 12.97 -13.28 4.81
CA ALA A 353 11.77 -12.45 4.82
C ALA A 353 11.19 -12.23 6.23
N ILE A 354 11.40 -13.14 7.18
CA ILE A 354 10.92 -13.02 8.57
C ILE A 354 11.81 -12.15 9.48
N GLN A 355 12.93 -11.63 8.96
CA GLN A 355 13.90 -10.88 9.75
C GLN A 355 13.54 -9.39 9.90
N LEU A 356 13.88 -8.82 11.05
CA LEU A 356 13.54 -7.44 11.44
C LEU A 356 13.89 -6.36 10.40
N TRP A 357 15.03 -6.49 9.71
CA TRP A 357 15.47 -5.52 8.71
C TRP A 357 14.53 -5.40 7.49
N ASN A 358 13.62 -6.36 7.26
CA ASN A 358 12.59 -6.27 6.22
C ASN A 358 11.44 -5.33 6.56
N TYR A 359 11.27 -4.98 7.85
CA TYR A 359 10.07 -4.31 8.34
C TYR A 359 10.37 -2.98 9.04
N PRO A 360 10.94 -2.00 8.32
CA PRO A 360 11.02 -0.64 8.85
C PRO A 360 9.62 -0.04 9.02
N THR A 361 9.55 1.10 9.71
CA THR A 361 8.30 1.84 9.94
C THR A 361 7.50 2.03 8.65
N ILE A 362 6.17 2.06 8.79
CA ILE A 362 5.26 2.16 7.65
C ILE A 362 5.35 3.55 7.02
N PHE A 363 5.29 4.62 7.82
CA PHE A 363 5.39 6.00 7.36
C PHE A 363 6.75 6.61 7.74
N GLY A 364 7.15 7.63 6.97
CA GLY A 364 8.35 8.42 7.20
C GLY A 364 8.14 9.53 8.22
N SER A 365 9.07 10.48 8.29
CA SER A 365 8.96 11.64 9.16
C SER A 365 7.95 12.67 8.63
N VAL A 366 7.06 13.15 9.51
CA VAL A 366 6.14 14.26 9.21
C VAL A 366 6.87 15.56 8.86
N THR A 367 8.15 15.70 9.24
CA THR A 367 8.98 16.85 8.87
C THR A 367 9.15 16.98 7.36
N LEU A 368 9.00 15.89 6.60
CA LEU A 368 9.05 15.94 5.14
C LEU A 368 7.89 16.75 4.55
N ILE A 369 6.71 16.75 5.17
CA ILE A 369 5.58 17.58 4.76
C ILE A 369 5.90 19.06 5.03
N LEU A 370 6.54 19.35 6.17
CA LEU A 370 6.96 20.72 6.50
C LEU A 370 8.05 21.21 5.54
N ASP A 371 9.03 20.37 5.21
CA ASP A 371 10.17 20.78 4.38
C ASP A 371 9.87 20.77 2.88
N HIS A 372 8.98 19.90 2.41
CA HIS A 372 8.73 19.67 0.98
C HIS A 372 7.26 19.72 0.55
N GLY A 373 6.31 19.97 1.45
CA GLY A 373 4.88 20.08 1.10
C GLY A 373 4.28 18.77 0.60
N LEU A 374 3.45 18.83 -0.44
CA LEU A 374 2.83 17.66 -1.11
C LEU A 374 3.87 16.69 -1.67
N ALA A 375 5.00 17.19 -2.19
CA ALA A 375 6.08 16.33 -2.65
C ALA A 375 6.66 15.49 -1.49
N GLY A 376 6.73 16.10 -0.30
CA GLY A 376 7.10 15.41 0.94
C GLY A 376 6.03 14.45 1.43
N PHE A 377 4.75 14.85 1.34
CA PHE A 377 3.61 14.01 1.71
C PHE A 377 3.60 12.70 0.92
N TRP A 378 3.51 12.78 -0.41
CA TRP A 378 3.40 11.59 -1.28
C TRP A 378 4.75 10.90 -1.51
N GLY A 379 5.79 11.68 -1.74
CA GLY A 379 7.09 11.19 -2.19
C GLY A 379 8.03 10.73 -1.09
N GLY A 380 7.75 11.03 0.18
CA GLY A 380 8.65 10.69 1.29
C GLY A 380 8.00 10.30 2.63
N TRP A 381 6.82 10.81 2.98
CA TRP A 381 6.14 10.45 4.21
C TRP A 381 5.21 9.23 4.04
N TRP A 382 4.44 9.19 2.94
CA TRP A 382 3.50 8.12 2.62
C TRP A 382 4.17 6.73 2.58
N HIS A 383 3.43 5.65 2.74
CA HIS A 383 3.94 4.36 3.24
C HIS A 383 5.01 3.58 2.41
N GLN A 384 5.45 4.08 1.25
CA GLN A 384 6.46 3.53 0.32
C GLN A 384 6.29 2.07 -0.15
N THR A 385 5.29 1.33 0.34
CA THR A 385 5.07 -0.08 0.01
C THR A 385 4.99 -0.34 -1.49
N PHE A 386 4.34 0.56 -2.22
CA PHE A 386 4.10 0.44 -3.66
C PHE A 386 5.05 1.28 -4.51
N ARG A 387 6.02 1.95 -3.88
CA ARG A 387 6.84 2.97 -4.57
C ARG A 387 7.53 2.41 -5.81
N MET A 388 8.11 1.21 -5.69
CA MET A 388 8.88 0.61 -6.77
C MET A 388 8.06 0.52 -8.06
N ALA A 389 6.83 0.01 -7.99
CA ALA A 389 5.98 -0.10 -9.17
C ALA A 389 5.65 1.24 -9.85
N PHE A 390 5.67 2.33 -9.09
CA PHE A 390 5.41 3.67 -9.61
C PHE A 390 6.66 4.36 -10.19
N VAL A 391 7.87 3.93 -9.81
CA VAL A 391 9.12 4.57 -10.27
C VAL A 391 9.85 3.76 -11.34
N GLU A 392 9.70 2.44 -11.36
CA GLU A 392 10.40 1.56 -12.31
C GLU A 392 10.11 1.84 -13.79
N PRO A 393 8.89 2.21 -14.24
CA PRO A 393 8.70 2.56 -15.66
C PRO A 393 9.55 3.76 -16.08
N THR A 394 9.76 4.72 -15.16
CA THR A 394 10.62 5.88 -15.44
C THR A 394 12.09 5.47 -15.49
N ALA A 395 12.52 4.61 -14.57
CA ALA A 395 13.88 4.06 -14.58
C ALA A 395 14.14 3.29 -15.88
N TRP A 396 13.22 2.42 -16.28
CA TRP A 396 13.28 1.68 -17.53
C TRP A 396 13.41 2.60 -18.75
N LEU A 397 12.60 3.68 -18.83
CA LEU A 397 12.70 4.66 -19.91
C LEU A 397 14.05 5.38 -19.95
N VAL A 398 14.66 5.65 -18.79
CA VAL A 398 16.00 6.23 -18.70
C VAL A 398 17.06 5.22 -19.16
N ASP A 399 16.98 3.98 -18.69
CA ASP A 399 17.96 2.92 -18.97
C ASP A 399 17.96 2.53 -20.45
N HIS A 400 16.83 2.68 -21.15
CA HIS A 400 16.70 2.44 -22.60
C HIS A 400 16.92 3.70 -23.46
N GLY A 401 17.30 4.83 -22.85
CA GLY A 401 17.62 6.07 -23.57
C GLY A 401 16.41 6.85 -24.10
N PHE A 402 15.18 6.49 -23.73
CA PHE A 402 13.97 7.26 -24.06
C PHE A 402 13.83 8.54 -23.24
N LEU A 403 14.42 8.57 -22.04
CA LEU A 403 14.50 9.76 -21.19
C LEU A 403 15.96 10.05 -20.81
N PRO A 404 16.34 11.33 -20.65
CA PRO A 404 17.71 11.66 -20.29
C PRO A 404 18.00 11.23 -18.84
N GLY A 405 19.13 10.54 -18.68
CA GLY A 405 19.65 10.08 -17.39
C GLY A 405 20.30 11.19 -16.56
N PRO A 406 20.87 10.83 -15.40
CA PRO A 406 21.56 11.78 -14.54
C PRO A 406 22.71 12.47 -15.30
N LEU A 407 22.85 13.79 -15.13
CA LEU A 407 23.96 14.53 -15.74
C LEU A 407 25.27 14.02 -15.13
N PRO A 408 26.32 13.77 -15.95
CA PRO A 408 27.63 13.44 -15.42
C PRO A 408 28.05 14.54 -14.45
N SER A 409 28.42 14.17 -13.22
CA SER A 409 29.01 15.13 -12.28
C SER A 409 30.13 15.89 -13.00
N GLN A 410 30.14 17.23 -12.92
CA GLN A 410 31.27 18.01 -13.42
C GLN A 410 32.48 17.69 -12.54
N SER A 411 33.20 16.62 -12.89
CA SER A 411 34.57 16.42 -12.48
C SER A 411 35.33 17.68 -12.88
N LYS A 412 35.75 18.45 -11.88
CA LYS A 412 36.61 19.63 -12.03
C LYS A 412 37.73 19.25 -13.00
N LYS A 413 37.83 19.96 -14.12
CA LYS A 413 39.01 19.94 -14.99
C LYS A 413 40.24 20.13 -14.11
N ASN A 414 41.06 19.09 -13.96
CA ASN A 414 42.39 19.19 -13.40
C ASN A 414 43.23 20.07 -14.34
N THR A 415 43.28 21.38 -14.07
CA THR A 415 44.42 22.20 -14.51
C THR A 415 45.61 21.79 -13.67
N LYS A 416 46.55 21.07 -14.31
CA LYS A 416 47.89 20.82 -13.80
C LYS A 416 48.56 22.16 -13.47
N HIS A 417 48.79 22.44 -12.20
CA HIS A 417 49.91 23.28 -11.80
C HIS A 417 50.74 22.54 -10.75
N THR A 418 51.96 22.26 -11.14
CA THR A 418 53.04 21.64 -10.36
C THR A 418 53.53 22.60 -9.28
N GLN A 419 53.65 22.16 -8.02
CA GLN A 419 54.81 22.37 -7.12
C GLN A 419 54.56 21.80 -5.69
N PRO A 420 55.62 21.56 -4.87
CA PRO A 420 55.73 20.37 -4.04
C PRO A 420 55.35 20.54 -2.56
N ALA A 421 55.30 19.38 -1.90
CA ALA A 421 54.82 19.09 -0.56
C ALA A 421 55.51 19.84 0.59
N THR A 422 54.72 20.23 1.60
CA THR A 422 55.07 20.10 3.02
C THR A 422 53.81 20.03 3.91
N ASP A 423 53.95 19.18 4.93
CA ASP A 423 53.35 19.19 6.27
C ASP A 423 51.97 18.64 6.63
N LYS A 424 52.05 18.02 7.82
CA LYS A 424 51.12 17.18 8.58
C LYS A 424 49.98 18.00 9.20
N ASN A 425 48.99 17.26 9.71
CA ASN A 425 47.88 17.63 10.59
C ASN A 425 46.62 18.19 9.91
N THR A 426 45.58 17.36 9.78
CA THR A 426 44.23 17.80 10.13
C THR A 426 43.29 16.64 10.47
N LYS A 427 42.70 16.76 11.66
CA LYS A 427 41.59 15.99 12.22
C LYS A 427 40.32 16.09 11.38
N ASP A 428 39.47 15.07 11.51
CA ASP A 428 38.02 15.07 11.31
C ASP A 428 37.44 15.92 10.17
N LYS A 429 37.31 15.29 9.01
CA LYS A 429 36.24 15.60 8.05
C LYS A 429 35.43 14.33 7.81
N SER A 430 34.69 13.90 8.83
CA SER A 430 33.62 12.93 8.64
C SER A 430 32.46 13.58 7.87
N GLU A 431 32.07 12.92 6.78
CA GLU A 431 30.68 12.75 6.34
C GLU A 431 29.84 13.95 5.87
N THR A 432 30.40 15.11 5.55
CA THR A 432 29.62 16.21 4.92
C THR A 432 29.75 16.30 3.39
N GLY A 433 30.44 15.36 2.74
CA GLY A 433 30.83 15.47 1.32
C GLY A 433 30.56 14.27 0.41
N ARG A 434 29.74 13.28 0.79
CA ARG A 434 29.49 12.09 -0.06
C ARG A 434 28.20 12.25 -0.88
N LYS A 435 28.39 12.54 -2.17
CA LYS A 435 27.42 12.63 -3.28
C LYS A 435 26.53 13.88 -3.27
N GLU A 436 26.98 14.94 -3.96
CA GLU A 436 26.05 15.72 -4.78
C GLU A 436 25.25 14.71 -5.61
N ARG A 437 23.97 14.52 -5.27
CA ARG A 437 23.06 13.64 -5.99
C ARG A 437 23.11 14.03 -7.46
N GLU A 438 23.54 13.11 -8.32
CA GLU A 438 23.26 13.20 -9.75
C GLU A 438 21.74 13.22 -9.92
N SER A 439 21.16 14.42 -9.89
CA SER A 439 19.72 14.59 -9.90
C SER A 439 19.25 14.42 -11.33
N LEU A 440 18.23 13.59 -11.53
CA LEU A 440 17.62 13.43 -12.85
C LEU A 440 17.23 14.80 -13.44
N PRO A 441 17.35 14.97 -14.78
CA PRO A 441 16.89 16.16 -15.47
C PRO A 441 15.45 16.52 -15.11
N ARG A 442 15.11 17.81 -15.19
CA ARG A 442 13.76 18.30 -14.83
C ARG A 442 12.67 17.60 -15.65
N ILE A 443 12.90 17.37 -16.94
CA ILE A 443 11.96 16.67 -17.81
C ILE A 443 11.73 15.23 -17.35
N THR A 444 12.79 14.50 -17.02
CA THR A 444 12.70 13.12 -16.51
C THR A 444 11.94 13.04 -15.20
N ARG A 445 12.16 14.00 -14.29
CA ARG A 445 11.40 14.09 -13.04
C ARG A 445 9.92 14.38 -13.26
N LEU A 446 9.60 15.26 -14.21
CA LEU A 446 8.21 15.60 -14.55
C LEU A 446 7.49 14.41 -15.19
N VAL A 447 8.11 13.75 -16.17
CA VAL A 447 7.55 12.55 -16.81
C VAL A 447 7.36 11.45 -15.78
N GLY A 448 8.34 11.21 -14.91
CA GLY A 448 8.20 10.21 -13.85
C GLY A 448 7.12 10.53 -12.83
N LEU A 449 6.91 11.81 -12.51
CA LEU A 449 5.79 12.25 -11.68
C LEU A 449 4.45 11.92 -12.34
N ILE A 450 4.29 12.24 -13.63
CA ILE A 450 3.06 11.99 -14.40
C ILE A 450 2.77 10.48 -14.45
N ILE A 451 3.78 9.67 -14.77
CA ILE A 451 3.65 8.20 -14.81
C ILE A 451 3.20 7.67 -13.44
N ALA A 452 3.92 8.04 -12.36
CA ALA A 452 3.64 7.56 -11.02
C ALA A 452 2.21 7.89 -10.55
N PHE A 453 1.77 9.14 -10.74
CA PHE A 453 0.42 9.55 -10.33
C PHE A 453 -0.67 8.97 -11.25
N THR A 454 -0.40 8.72 -12.53
CA THR A 454 -1.34 8.03 -13.43
C THR A 454 -1.50 6.57 -13.04
N GLN A 455 -0.41 5.86 -12.73
CA GLN A 455 -0.47 4.48 -12.24
C GLN A 455 -1.22 4.39 -10.91
N SER A 456 -0.98 5.34 -9.99
CA SER A 456 -1.72 5.45 -8.73
C SER A 456 -3.22 5.71 -8.96
N ALA A 457 -3.56 6.61 -9.89
CA ALA A 457 -4.92 6.92 -10.29
C ALA A 457 -5.66 5.71 -10.86
N LEU A 458 -5.04 4.96 -11.78
CA LEU A 458 -5.59 3.73 -12.35
C LEU A 458 -5.79 2.65 -11.29
N LEU A 459 -4.84 2.49 -10.37
CA LEU A 459 -4.95 1.52 -9.27
C LEU A 459 -6.18 1.78 -8.40
N HIS A 460 -6.45 3.03 -8.04
CA HIS A 460 -7.61 3.35 -7.20
C HIS A 460 -8.92 3.38 -7.99
N ALA A 461 -8.88 3.79 -9.26
CA ALA A 461 -10.02 3.64 -10.18
C ALA A 461 -10.47 2.19 -10.31
N ALA A 462 -9.51 1.25 -10.36
CA ALA A 462 -9.80 -0.17 -10.38
C ALA A 462 -10.57 -0.61 -9.14
N GLY A 463 -10.20 -0.14 -7.93
CA GLY A 463 -10.94 -0.47 -6.71
C GLY A 463 -12.41 -0.01 -6.74
N SER A 464 -12.65 1.21 -7.22
CA SER A 464 -14.02 1.71 -7.43
C SER A 464 -14.76 0.87 -8.47
N ALA A 465 -14.11 0.55 -9.59
CA ALA A 465 -14.70 -0.21 -10.70
C ALA A 465 -15.06 -1.66 -10.38
N THR A 466 -14.52 -2.26 -9.31
CA THR A 466 -14.89 -3.60 -8.82
C THR A 466 -15.92 -3.58 -7.70
N SER A 467 -16.32 -2.39 -7.25
CA SER A 467 -17.42 -2.22 -6.32
C SER A 467 -18.75 -2.45 -7.05
N LEU A 468 -19.69 -3.16 -6.43
CA LEU A 468 -21.01 -3.45 -7.03
C LEU A 468 -21.94 -2.25 -7.22
N PRO A 469 -21.91 -1.19 -6.39
CA PRO A 469 -22.80 -0.07 -6.58
C PRO A 469 -22.57 0.61 -7.95
N ASP A 470 -23.58 0.62 -8.82
CA ASP A 470 -23.51 1.26 -10.14
C ASP A 470 -23.36 2.81 -10.07
N HIS A 471 -23.48 3.38 -8.87
CA HIS A 471 -23.32 4.80 -8.58
C HIS A 471 -21.95 5.15 -7.94
N ALA A 472 -21.04 4.18 -7.84
CA ALA A 472 -19.62 4.42 -7.63
C ALA A 472 -18.98 4.90 -8.93
N TYR A 473 -18.03 5.82 -8.85
CA TYR A 473 -17.54 6.55 -10.02
C TYR A 473 -16.03 6.38 -10.11
N TRP A 474 -15.56 5.40 -10.87
CA TRP A 474 -14.13 5.10 -11.04
C TRP A 474 -13.26 6.31 -11.40
N HIS A 475 -13.82 7.31 -12.09
CA HIS A 475 -13.10 8.52 -12.48
C HIS A 475 -12.86 9.47 -11.30
N MET A 476 -13.59 9.37 -10.18
CA MET A 476 -13.41 10.20 -9.00
C MET A 476 -12.05 9.95 -8.29
N PRO A 477 -11.70 8.71 -7.87
CA PRO A 477 -10.37 8.41 -7.35
C PRO A 477 -9.30 8.69 -8.40
N PHE A 478 -9.58 8.40 -9.68
CA PHE A 478 -8.65 8.70 -10.77
C PHE A 478 -8.27 10.20 -10.79
N LEU A 479 -9.27 11.08 -10.78
CA LEU A 479 -9.09 12.53 -10.76
C LEU A 479 -8.38 13.00 -9.49
N PHE A 480 -8.70 12.45 -8.32
CA PHE A 480 -8.03 12.80 -7.06
C PHE A 480 -6.51 12.59 -7.15
N PHE A 481 -6.06 11.42 -7.61
CA PHE A 481 -4.63 11.12 -7.71
C PHE A 481 -3.95 11.91 -8.84
N LEU A 482 -4.61 12.17 -9.97
CA LEU A 482 -4.05 13.08 -10.97
C LEU A 482 -3.88 14.51 -10.42
N LEU A 483 -4.88 15.02 -9.71
CA LEU A 483 -4.83 16.33 -9.07
C LEU A 483 -3.77 16.37 -7.97
N ALA A 484 -3.49 15.27 -7.28
CA ALA A 484 -2.36 15.20 -6.35
C ALA A 484 -1.02 15.44 -7.06
N GLY A 485 -0.82 14.87 -8.25
CA GLY A 485 0.34 15.13 -9.10
C GLY A 485 0.42 16.59 -9.57
N VAL A 486 -0.70 17.16 -10.02
CA VAL A 486 -0.78 18.59 -10.39
C VAL A 486 -0.43 19.49 -9.20
N GLY A 487 -0.94 19.17 -8.01
CA GLY A 487 -0.62 19.88 -6.78
C GLY A 487 0.87 19.87 -6.45
N VAL A 488 1.55 18.74 -6.66
CA VAL A 488 3.01 18.64 -6.50
C VAL A 488 3.72 19.58 -7.48
N VAL A 489 3.32 19.63 -8.75
CA VAL A 489 3.92 20.54 -9.76
C VAL A 489 3.72 22.00 -9.37
N ILE A 490 2.49 22.39 -9.05
CA ILE A 490 2.13 23.76 -8.67
C ILE A 490 2.92 24.18 -7.42
N GLN A 491 2.94 23.34 -6.38
CA GLN A 491 3.67 23.66 -5.16
C GLN A 491 5.17 23.75 -5.39
N THR A 492 5.73 22.89 -6.23
CA THR A 492 7.16 22.94 -6.58
C THR A 492 7.49 24.25 -7.28
N GLY A 493 6.62 24.71 -8.20
CA GLY A 493 6.72 26.04 -8.82
C GLY A 493 6.70 27.18 -7.81
N LEU A 494 5.73 27.15 -6.88
CA LEU A 494 5.59 28.14 -5.81
C LEU A 494 6.81 28.16 -4.86
N GLN A 495 7.37 26.98 -4.56
CA GLN A 495 8.59 26.85 -3.76
C GLN A 495 9.78 27.51 -4.46
N MET A 496 9.98 27.23 -5.74
CA MET A 496 11.07 27.82 -6.53
C MET A 496 10.92 29.34 -6.69
N ALA A 497 9.70 29.83 -6.90
CA ALA A 497 9.43 31.24 -7.12
C ALA A 497 9.51 32.07 -5.85
N ILE A 498 8.91 31.58 -4.75
CA ILE A 498 8.65 32.37 -3.54
C ILE A 498 9.18 31.69 -2.28
N LEU A 499 8.69 30.49 -1.94
CA LEU A 499 8.87 29.96 -0.57
C LEU A 499 10.34 29.67 -0.21
N ASN A 500 11.19 29.32 -1.18
CA ASN A 500 12.61 29.09 -0.93
C ASN A 500 13.40 30.36 -0.58
N ARG A 501 12.82 31.54 -0.81
CA ARG A 501 13.41 32.83 -0.43
C ARG A 501 13.02 33.24 1.01
N LEU A 502 12.08 32.54 1.64
CA LEU A 502 11.57 32.86 2.96
C LEU A 502 12.34 32.12 4.07
N PRO A 503 12.40 32.67 5.30
CA PRO A 503 12.94 31.98 6.46
C PRO A 503 12.29 30.60 6.68
N ARG A 504 13.07 29.64 7.19
CA ARG A 504 12.63 28.24 7.34
C ARG A 504 11.28 28.07 8.07
N PRO A 505 10.97 28.78 9.17
CA PRO A 505 9.66 28.64 9.82
C PRO A 505 8.50 29.05 8.90
N ILE A 506 8.64 30.17 8.18
CA ILE A 506 7.62 30.69 7.26
C ILE A 506 7.47 29.74 6.06
N ARG A 507 8.56 29.26 5.49
CA ARG A 507 8.53 28.26 4.41
C ARG A 507 7.83 26.97 4.86
N ARG A 508 8.12 26.48 6.07
CA ARG A 508 7.48 25.28 6.63
C ARG A 508 5.99 25.47 6.84
N ALA A 509 5.59 26.62 7.38
CA ALA A 509 4.18 26.97 7.51
C ALA A 509 3.49 27.03 6.14
N GLY A 510 4.10 27.71 5.16
CA GLY A 510 3.55 27.78 3.79
C GLY A 510 3.42 26.42 3.12
N ASN A 511 4.42 25.55 3.28
CA ASN A 511 4.38 24.17 2.78
C ASN A 511 3.23 23.35 3.38
N LEU A 512 3.08 23.43 4.71
CA LEU A 512 2.03 22.73 5.43
C LEU A 512 0.65 23.26 5.03
N MET A 513 0.46 24.58 5.03
CA MET A 513 -0.81 25.22 4.67
C MET A 513 -1.22 24.89 3.24
N PHE A 514 -0.29 24.92 2.29
CA PHE A 514 -0.59 24.51 0.91
C PHE A 514 -0.98 23.03 0.85
N ALA A 515 -0.22 22.15 1.51
CA ALA A 515 -0.52 20.72 1.47
C ALA A 515 -1.89 20.39 2.07
N LEU A 516 -2.21 20.96 3.25
CA LEU A 516 -3.51 20.79 3.90
C LEU A 516 -4.65 21.40 3.08
N GLY A 517 -4.45 22.61 2.55
CA GLY A 517 -5.45 23.29 1.71
C GLY A 517 -5.72 22.53 0.41
N TRP A 518 -4.68 22.04 -0.27
CA TRP A 518 -4.82 21.24 -1.49
C TRP A 518 -5.53 19.93 -1.22
N LEU A 519 -5.12 19.19 -0.18
CA LEU A 519 -5.78 17.95 0.21
C LEU A 519 -7.24 18.20 0.56
N HIS A 520 -7.57 19.25 1.32
CA HIS A 520 -8.97 19.58 1.63
C HIS A 520 -9.78 19.89 0.37
N ALA A 521 -9.21 20.63 -0.59
CA ALA A 521 -9.87 21.00 -1.83
C ALA A 521 -10.14 19.83 -2.79
N THR A 522 -9.36 18.74 -2.71
CA THR A 522 -9.43 17.64 -3.68
C THR A 522 -9.85 16.29 -3.09
N GLN A 523 -9.62 16.03 -1.80
CA GLN A 523 -9.85 14.69 -1.20
C GLN A 523 -11.31 14.26 -1.17
N TRP A 524 -12.26 15.20 -1.26
CA TRP A 524 -13.68 14.89 -1.33
C TRP A 524 -13.99 13.96 -2.51
N LEU A 525 -13.29 14.10 -3.65
CA LEU A 525 -13.40 13.18 -4.79
C LEU A 525 -13.19 11.73 -4.36
N PHE A 526 -12.17 11.49 -3.53
CA PHE A 526 -11.85 10.15 -3.05
C PHE A 526 -12.81 9.69 -1.95
N ILE A 527 -13.11 10.54 -0.97
CA ILE A 527 -14.00 10.19 0.15
C ILE A 527 -15.42 9.88 -0.34
N ASP A 528 -15.93 10.66 -1.29
CA ASP A 528 -17.25 10.48 -1.90
C ASP A 528 -17.33 9.15 -2.64
N ASP A 529 -16.28 8.78 -3.38
CA ASP A 529 -16.22 7.49 -4.06
C ASP A 529 -16.16 6.33 -3.08
N LEU A 530 -15.31 6.41 -2.04
CA LEU A 530 -15.26 5.39 -0.99
C LEU A 530 -16.63 5.20 -0.29
N ALA A 531 -17.40 6.27 -0.14
CA ALA A 531 -18.75 6.21 0.38
C ALA A 531 -19.73 5.57 -0.59
N ARG A 532 -19.70 5.95 -1.88
CA ARG A 532 -20.52 5.35 -2.95
C ARG A 532 -20.20 3.87 -3.15
N SER A 533 -18.94 3.47 -3.04
CA SER A 533 -18.48 2.08 -3.08
C SER A 533 -18.88 1.27 -1.84
N GLY A 534 -19.35 1.94 -0.77
CA GLY A 534 -19.74 1.30 0.48
C GLY A 534 -18.57 0.89 1.37
N ILE A 535 -17.33 1.35 1.12
CA ILE A 535 -16.17 0.98 1.94
C ILE A 535 -16.38 1.32 3.41
N TRP A 536 -16.94 2.50 3.70
CA TRP A 536 -17.14 2.96 5.08
C TRP A 536 -18.17 2.13 5.85
N LEU A 537 -18.93 1.28 5.15
CA LEU A 537 -19.87 0.35 5.77
C LEU A 537 -19.17 -0.91 6.30
N PHE A 538 -17.97 -1.23 5.83
CA PHE A 538 -17.19 -2.31 6.42
C PHE A 538 -16.83 -1.96 7.87
N GLU A 539 -17.00 -2.92 8.79
CA GLU A 539 -16.66 -2.75 10.20
C GLU A 539 -15.31 -3.44 10.48
N PRO A 540 -14.17 -2.72 10.38
CA PRO A 540 -12.85 -3.34 10.33
C PRO A 540 -12.39 -3.95 11.65
N VAL A 541 -12.96 -3.50 12.77
CA VAL A 541 -12.66 -4.03 14.11
C VAL A 541 -13.81 -4.89 14.67
N PRO A 542 -13.52 -6.06 15.28
CA PRO A 542 -14.54 -7.01 15.76
C PRO A 542 -15.41 -6.47 16.90
N PHE A 543 -14.82 -5.65 17.77
CA PHE A 543 -15.48 -5.12 18.96
C PHE A 543 -15.36 -3.60 19.02
N SER A 544 -16.47 -2.90 19.23
CA SER A 544 -16.53 -1.45 19.37
C SER A 544 -16.55 -1.04 20.83
N PHE A 545 -15.44 -0.46 21.28
CA PHE A 545 -15.36 0.17 22.60
C PHE A 545 -16.25 1.40 22.69
N VAL A 546 -16.38 2.17 21.60
CA VAL A 546 -17.24 3.35 21.58
C VAL A 546 -18.71 2.98 21.78
N ARG A 547 -19.22 1.96 21.07
CA ARG A 547 -20.60 1.47 21.26
C ARG A 547 -20.79 0.83 22.63
N PHE A 548 -19.80 0.06 23.11
CA PHE A 548 -19.82 -0.51 24.46
C PHE A 548 -19.95 0.56 25.54
N LEU A 549 -19.10 1.60 25.50
CA LEU A 549 -19.14 2.71 26.45
C LEU A 549 -20.46 3.47 26.37
N LYS A 550 -20.95 3.79 25.16
CA LYS A 550 -22.28 4.38 24.98
C LYS A 550 -23.38 3.52 25.61
N GLY A 551 -23.25 2.20 25.50
CA GLY A 551 -24.17 1.23 26.09
C GLY A 551 -24.18 1.21 27.62
N LEU A 552 -23.05 1.52 28.28
CA LEU A 552 -22.99 1.62 29.74
C LEU A 552 -23.75 2.83 30.29
N PHE A 553 -23.85 3.91 29.51
CA PHE A 553 -24.47 5.17 29.93
C PHE A 553 -25.88 5.39 29.35
N SER A 554 -26.38 4.46 28.53
CA SER A 554 -27.71 4.55 27.91
C SER A 554 -28.68 3.59 28.60
N SER A 555 -29.82 4.08 29.10
CA SER A 555 -30.84 3.30 29.81
C SER A 555 -31.65 2.32 28.94
N GLY A 556 -31.28 2.10 27.67
CA GLY A 556 -31.95 1.19 26.74
C GLY A 556 -31.37 -0.24 26.73
N SER A 557 -32.13 -1.19 26.18
CA SER A 557 -31.70 -2.58 25.94
C SER A 557 -30.51 -2.63 24.98
N ASN A 558 -29.30 -2.57 25.53
CA ASN A 558 -28.05 -2.63 24.78
C ASN A 558 -27.59 -4.07 24.76
N SER A 559 -27.94 -4.82 23.71
CA SER A 559 -27.33 -6.12 23.51
C SER A 559 -25.83 -5.93 23.24
N ILE A 560 -25.00 -6.41 24.16
CA ILE A 560 -23.53 -6.47 23.97
C ILE A 560 -23.24 -7.32 22.72
N ILE A 561 -24.02 -8.38 22.53
CA ILE A 561 -23.88 -9.39 21.49
C ILE A 561 -24.78 -9.03 20.30
N SER A 562 -24.22 -8.91 19.10
CA SER A 562 -25.04 -8.88 17.88
C SER A 562 -25.76 -10.23 17.75
N PRO A 563 -27.09 -10.29 17.52
CA PRO A 563 -27.77 -11.55 17.26
C PRO A 563 -27.05 -12.27 16.12
N ALA A 564 -26.46 -13.43 16.44
CA ALA A 564 -25.58 -14.15 15.52
C ALA A 564 -26.30 -14.40 14.19
N GLY A 565 -25.66 -14.00 13.08
CA GLY A 565 -26.12 -14.36 11.74
C GLY A 565 -27.16 -13.44 11.08
N SER A 566 -27.50 -12.29 11.67
CA SER A 566 -28.35 -11.28 11.00
C SER A 566 -27.53 -10.03 10.65
N SER A 567 -27.86 -9.32 9.57
CA SER A 567 -27.28 -8.03 9.18
C SER A 567 -27.64 -6.88 10.15
N ARG A 568 -27.78 -7.18 11.45
CA ARG A 568 -28.36 -6.33 12.49
C ARG A 568 -27.39 -6.15 13.65
N ALA A 569 -26.18 -5.65 13.38
CA ALA A 569 -25.31 -5.26 14.48
C ALA A 569 -25.89 -4.00 15.16
N GLY A 570 -26.54 -3.09 14.41
CA GLY A 570 -27.22 -1.94 15.00
C GLY A 570 -26.29 -1.16 15.92
N HIS A 571 -26.66 -1.13 17.21
CA HIS A 571 -25.90 -0.47 18.26
C HIS A 571 -25.04 -1.44 19.10
N ALA A 572 -24.94 -2.71 18.72
CA ALA A 572 -24.17 -3.72 19.43
C ALA A 572 -22.66 -3.43 19.39
N ALA A 573 -21.98 -3.83 20.47
CA ALA A 573 -20.53 -3.70 20.58
C ALA A 573 -19.79 -4.74 19.73
N TRP A 574 -20.30 -5.97 19.61
CA TRP A 574 -19.77 -6.98 18.68
C TRP A 574 -20.26 -6.74 17.25
N ARG A 575 -19.33 -6.71 16.29
CA ARG A 575 -19.55 -6.17 14.93
C ARG A 575 -19.42 -7.15 13.77
N TRP A 576 -18.72 -8.27 13.95
CA TRP A 576 -18.50 -9.19 12.83
C TRP A 576 -19.75 -9.96 12.43
N TYR A 577 -20.04 -9.92 11.13
CA TYR A 577 -21.11 -10.66 10.50
C TYR A 577 -20.56 -11.97 9.93
N ARG A 578 -21.41 -13.01 9.85
CA ARG A 578 -21.03 -14.28 9.20
C ARG A 578 -20.56 -14.05 7.74
N ASP A 579 -21.19 -13.10 7.06
CA ASP A 579 -20.87 -12.73 5.67
C ASP A 579 -19.51 -12.02 5.51
N ASP A 580 -18.83 -11.64 6.59
CA ASP A 580 -17.50 -11.01 6.49
C ASP A 580 -16.36 -12.03 6.48
N PHE A 581 -16.65 -13.31 6.76
CA PHE A 581 -15.66 -14.38 6.77
C PHE A 581 -15.54 -15.04 5.39
N PRO A 582 -14.34 -15.55 5.05
CA PRO A 582 -14.16 -16.36 3.85
C PRO A 582 -15.14 -17.54 3.81
N PHE A 583 -15.66 -17.84 2.63
CA PHE A 583 -16.59 -18.94 2.40
C PHE A 583 -16.15 -19.77 1.19
N TRP A 584 -16.58 -21.03 1.13
CA TRP A 584 -16.32 -21.86 -0.03
C TRP A 584 -17.32 -21.54 -1.15
N HIS A 585 -16.83 -21.25 -2.35
CA HIS A 585 -17.63 -21.08 -3.55
C HIS A 585 -17.35 -22.21 -4.54
N THR A 586 -18.42 -22.78 -5.10
CA THR A 586 -18.35 -23.79 -6.17
C THR A 586 -18.94 -23.20 -7.45
N GLY A 587 -18.08 -22.95 -8.43
CA GLY A 587 -18.46 -22.48 -9.76
C GLY A 587 -18.76 -23.62 -10.73
N GLN A 588 -18.97 -23.29 -12.00
CA GLN A 588 -19.23 -24.31 -13.04
C GLN A 588 -17.96 -25.04 -13.45
N THR A 589 -16.82 -24.38 -13.33
CA THR A 589 -15.51 -24.92 -13.68
C THR A 589 -14.58 -24.94 -12.47
N TRP A 590 -13.50 -25.72 -12.57
CA TRP A 590 -12.52 -25.86 -11.48
C TRP A 590 -11.83 -24.52 -11.13
N TYR A 591 -11.65 -23.63 -12.11
CA TYR A 591 -11.01 -22.32 -11.90
C TYR A 591 -11.97 -21.27 -11.34
N GLU A 592 -13.26 -21.56 -11.29
CA GLU A 592 -14.31 -20.78 -10.61
C GLU A 592 -14.62 -21.32 -9.21
N THR A 593 -13.92 -22.35 -8.75
CA THR A 593 -14.15 -23.00 -7.46
C THR A 593 -13.01 -22.71 -6.49
N GLY A 594 -13.33 -22.33 -5.26
CA GLY A 594 -12.33 -22.13 -4.21
C GLY A 594 -12.80 -21.27 -3.05
N LEU A 595 -11.85 -20.87 -2.21
CA LEU A 595 -12.10 -19.96 -1.11
C LEU A 595 -12.38 -18.55 -1.65
N ALA A 596 -13.57 -18.04 -1.35
CA ALA A 596 -14.06 -16.73 -1.72
C ALA A 596 -14.12 -15.79 -0.50
N VAL A 597 -14.15 -14.48 -0.76
CA VAL A 597 -14.39 -13.45 0.25
C VAL A 597 -15.50 -12.52 -0.20
#